data_AF-A0A2J6S890-F1
#
_entry.id   AF-A0A2J6S890-F1
#
_cell.length_a   1.000
_cell.length_b   1.000
_cell.length_c   1.000
_cell.angle_alpha   90.00
_cell.angle_beta   90.00
_cell.angle_gamma   90.00
#
_symmetry.space_group_name_H-M   'P 1'
#
loop_
_entity.id
_entity.type
_entity.pdbx_description
1 polymer ?
#
loop_
_entity_poly.entity_id
_entity_poly.type
_entity_poly.pdbx_seq_one_letter_code
_entity_poly.pdbx_strand_id
1 'polypeptide(L)'
;MSLYELCVDTKLRLAQVPGFQEHSRKAEDESEDEEEDPLMFLIRVFRQGVPLLILLGSVPQLDYLTDTSKFERDIDSLVVPEAAIQRFIDVMGGLRFGPYGQCFEVDDLMGDDSSGFMKVVRYIAQVLDILASTGSIKSVDVTTIPSLDERELVRPSVRDLIIRELLYSDRFYVENLEKLQEVQHTIERAGISSDYSFNIVFRSLGIILDKQRRLLLKLEVTARKPSEDQTWGHHFEEWSSTSSAYADYITGEKKATEYARKLVANWDQNGHVSGLNSDSERLG
;
A
#
# COMPACT_ATOMS: atom_id res chain seq x y z
N MET A 1 -3.04 -0.18 13.45
CA MET A 1 -2.83 1.04 12.66
C MET A 1 -3.41 0.80 11.28
N SER A 2 -4.40 1.59 10.85
CA SER A 2 -4.99 1.50 9.51
C SER A 2 -4.01 1.99 8.44
N LEU A 3 -4.28 1.72 7.16
CA LEU A 3 -3.47 2.24 6.05
C LEU A 3 -3.44 3.78 6.05
N TYR A 4 -4.58 4.42 6.33
CA TYR A 4 -4.64 5.88 6.48
C TYR A 4 -3.71 6.37 7.59
N GLU A 5 -3.79 5.78 8.78
CA GLU A 5 -2.96 6.16 9.92
C GLU A 5 -1.47 6.00 9.61
N LEU A 6 -1.10 4.90 8.94
CA LEU A 6 0.25 4.68 8.45
C LEU A 6 0.71 5.79 7.49
N CYS A 7 -0.15 6.21 6.55
CA CYS A 7 0.18 7.26 5.59
C CYS A 7 0.34 8.62 6.28
N VAL A 8 -0.56 8.97 7.20
CA VAL A 8 -0.46 10.22 7.96
C VAL A 8 0.78 10.25 8.84
N ASP A 9 1.05 9.16 9.57
CA ASP A 9 2.29 9.01 10.35
C ASP A 9 3.53 9.22 9.47
N THR A 10 3.58 8.51 8.35
CA THR A 10 4.68 8.61 7.39
C THR A 10 4.85 10.06 6.90
N LYS A 11 3.77 10.75 6.52
CA LYS A 11 3.81 12.18 6.11
C LYS A 11 4.38 13.07 7.21
N LEU A 12 3.92 12.93 8.45
CA LEU A 12 4.38 13.75 9.58
C LEU A 12 5.86 13.53 9.93
N ARG A 13 6.33 12.29 9.78
CA ARG A 13 7.73 11.95 10.04
C ARG A 13 8.66 12.42 8.92
N LEU A 14 8.22 12.33 7.67
CA LEU A 14 8.95 12.90 6.54
C LEU A 14 9.10 14.41 6.65
N ALA A 15 8.12 15.11 7.25
CA ALA A 15 8.24 16.53 7.56
C ALA A 15 9.41 16.87 8.52
N GLN A 16 9.94 15.91 9.27
CA GLN A 16 11.13 16.10 10.11
C GLN A 16 12.44 15.90 9.35
N VAL A 17 12.40 15.40 8.11
CA VAL A 17 13.58 15.19 7.27
C VAL A 17 14.00 16.54 6.65
N PRO A 18 15.23 17.02 6.90
CA PRO A 18 15.70 18.28 6.32
C PRO A 18 15.62 18.27 4.79
N GLY A 19 15.09 19.34 4.19
CA GLY A 19 14.93 19.47 2.74
C GLY A 19 13.66 18.83 2.15
N PHE A 20 12.96 17.98 2.90
CA PHE A 20 11.75 17.30 2.41
C PHE A 20 10.55 18.25 2.21
N GLN A 21 10.51 19.35 2.96
CA GLN A 21 9.40 20.31 2.97
C GLN A 21 9.15 20.97 1.61
N GLU A 22 10.21 21.27 0.85
CA GLU A 22 10.06 21.91 -0.46
C GLU A 22 9.32 21.01 -1.46
N HIS A 23 9.64 19.72 -1.43
CA HIS A 23 8.99 18.72 -2.29
C HIS A 23 7.56 18.39 -1.85
N SER A 24 7.31 18.44 -0.54
CA SER A 24 5.95 18.34 0.01
C SER A 24 5.08 19.49 -0.47
N ARG A 25 5.57 20.73 -0.33
CA ARG A 25 4.86 21.92 -0.81
C ARG A 25 4.61 21.88 -2.31
N LYS A 26 5.62 21.50 -3.10
CA LYS A 26 5.46 21.33 -4.55
C LYS A 26 4.35 20.31 -4.90
N ALA A 27 4.30 19.19 -4.18
CA ALA A 27 3.26 18.18 -4.39
C ALA A 27 1.85 18.70 -4.02
N GLU A 28 1.74 19.50 -2.96
CA GLU A 28 0.49 20.17 -2.56
C GLU A 28 0.06 21.21 -3.62
N ASP A 29 0.99 22.01 -4.13
CA ASP A 29 0.71 23.01 -5.18
C ASP A 29 0.30 22.36 -6.52
N GLU A 30 0.82 21.16 -6.83
CA GLU A 30 0.43 20.37 -8.01
C GLU A 30 -0.91 19.64 -7.83
N SER A 31 -1.48 19.61 -6.62
CA SER A 31 -2.78 18.98 -6.38
C SER A 31 -3.92 19.87 -6.85
N GLU A 32 -4.69 19.36 -7.81
CA GLU A 32 -5.96 19.97 -8.21
C GLU A 32 -7.08 19.66 -7.21
N ASP A 33 -6.88 18.63 -6.38
CA ASP A 33 -7.79 18.19 -5.34
C ASP A 33 -7.35 18.71 -3.97
N GLU A 34 -8.05 19.71 -3.43
CA GLU A 34 -7.86 20.17 -2.04
C GLU A 34 -8.11 19.05 -1.01
N GLU A 35 -8.70 17.94 -1.44
CA GLU A 35 -9.15 16.81 -0.64
C GLU A 35 -8.38 15.51 -0.95
N GLU A 36 -7.14 15.61 -1.44
CA GLU A 36 -6.31 14.45 -1.77
C GLU A 36 -6.08 13.55 -0.53
N ASP A 37 -6.29 12.24 -0.70
CA ASP A 37 -6.03 11.27 0.36
C ASP A 37 -4.52 11.14 0.65
N PRO A 38 -4.12 10.78 1.89
CA PRO A 38 -2.71 10.82 2.28
C PRO A 38 -1.84 9.80 1.55
N LEU A 39 -2.42 8.74 0.97
CA LEU A 39 -1.67 7.79 0.16
C LEU A 39 -1.30 8.43 -1.19
N MET A 40 -2.26 9.07 -1.86
CA MET A 40 -2.04 9.76 -3.14
C MET A 40 -1.03 10.90 -3.01
N PHE A 41 -1.12 11.67 -1.92
CA PHE A 41 -0.10 12.67 -1.58
C PHE A 41 1.32 12.05 -1.50
N LEU A 42 1.47 10.96 -0.74
CA LEU A 42 2.79 10.30 -0.59
C LEU A 42 3.31 9.77 -1.92
N ILE A 43 2.45 9.14 -2.72
CA ILE A 43 2.81 8.64 -4.05
C ILE A 43 3.33 9.78 -4.93
N ARG A 44 2.58 10.89 -4.98
CA ARG A 44 2.94 12.08 -5.75
C ARG A 44 4.30 12.64 -5.33
N VAL A 45 4.55 12.75 -4.03
CA VAL A 45 5.85 13.19 -3.50
C VAL A 45 6.97 12.21 -3.91
N PHE A 46 6.80 10.91 -3.68
CA PHE A 46 7.85 9.93 -3.99
C PHE A 46 8.11 9.78 -5.49
N ARG A 47 7.10 9.96 -6.34
CA ARG A 47 7.24 9.98 -7.81
C ARG A 47 8.08 11.12 -8.35
N GLN A 48 8.36 12.16 -7.55
CA GLN A 48 9.37 13.16 -7.92
C GLN A 48 10.80 12.59 -7.92
N GLY A 49 11.03 11.43 -7.28
CA GLY A 49 12.32 10.74 -7.16
C GLY A 49 13.31 11.41 -6.20
N VAL A 50 13.50 12.72 -6.31
CA VAL A 50 14.41 13.50 -5.44
C VAL A 50 14.11 13.34 -3.94
N PRO A 51 12.85 13.29 -3.46
CA PRO A 51 12.56 13.08 -2.05
C PRO A 51 13.13 11.77 -1.49
N LEU A 52 13.22 10.72 -2.30
CA LEU A 52 13.85 9.45 -1.91
C LEU A 52 15.38 9.60 -1.77
N LEU A 53 16.01 10.40 -2.64
CA LEU A 53 17.43 10.71 -2.50
C LEU A 53 17.71 11.57 -1.26
N ILE A 54 16.83 12.50 -0.90
CA ILE A 54 16.95 13.27 0.36
C ILE A 54 16.90 12.32 1.56
N LEU A 55 15.97 11.36 1.55
CA LEU A 55 15.87 10.35 2.60
C LEU A 55 17.14 9.49 2.67
N LEU A 56 17.72 9.13 1.53
CA LEU A 56 18.99 8.38 1.45
C LEU A 56 20.13 9.13 2.16
N GLY A 57 20.19 10.45 1.99
CA GLY A 57 21.26 11.29 2.57
C GLY A 57 21.10 11.49 4.07
N SER A 58 19.87 11.31 4.55
CA SER A 58 19.57 11.32 5.99
C SER A 58 20.09 10.07 6.70
N VAL A 59 20.50 9.03 5.96
CA VAL A 59 21.18 7.86 6.50
C VAL A 59 22.65 8.22 6.73
N PRO A 60 23.17 8.23 7.98
CA PRO A 60 24.51 8.77 8.29
C PRO A 60 25.68 8.12 7.52
N GLN A 61 25.50 6.89 7.05
CA GLN A 61 26.52 6.16 6.30
C GLN A 61 26.48 6.45 4.79
N LEU A 62 25.47 7.17 4.29
CA LEU A 62 25.17 7.32 2.86
C LEU A 62 25.13 8.77 2.37
N ASP A 63 25.46 9.73 3.24
CA ASP A 63 25.49 11.17 2.93
C ASP A 63 26.39 11.52 1.72
N TYR A 64 27.41 10.71 1.44
CA TYR A 64 28.27 10.89 0.26
C TYR A 64 27.64 10.43 -1.07
N LEU A 65 26.56 9.63 -1.01
CA LEU A 65 25.86 9.09 -2.19
C LEU A 65 24.76 10.02 -2.70
N THR A 66 24.48 11.10 -1.97
CA THR A 66 23.39 12.06 -2.22
C THR A 66 23.83 13.38 -2.79
N ASP A 67 25.02 13.44 -3.40
CA ASP A 67 25.46 14.61 -4.16
C ASP A 67 24.52 14.85 -5.36
N THR A 68 23.44 15.59 -5.10
CA THR A 68 22.40 15.96 -6.06
C THR A 68 22.95 16.84 -7.18
N SER A 69 24.13 17.47 -6.98
CA SER A 69 24.82 18.27 -8.00
C SER A 69 25.29 17.45 -9.22
N LYS A 70 25.31 16.11 -9.13
CA LYS A 70 25.51 15.21 -10.27
C LYS A 70 24.22 14.97 -11.06
N PHE A 71 23.06 15.00 -10.42
CA PHE A 71 21.75 14.83 -11.06
C PHE A 71 21.29 16.07 -11.81
N GLU A 72 21.71 17.26 -11.35
CA GLU A 72 21.47 18.53 -12.05
C GLU A 72 22.27 18.68 -13.35
N ARG A 73 23.26 17.80 -13.61
CA ARG A 73 24.17 17.91 -14.78
C ARG A 73 23.83 16.97 -15.94
N ASP A 74 23.02 15.92 -15.72
CA ASP A 74 22.50 15.02 -16.76
C ASP A 74 20.99 15.25 -16.93
N ILE A 75 20.60 16.39 -17.52
CA ILE A 75 19.20 16.75 -17.71
C ILE A 75 18.78 16.40 -19.14
N ASP A 76 18.19 15.22 -19.29
CA ASP A 76 16.99 15.07 -20.11
C ASP A 76 15.81 14.88 -19.14
N SER A 77 14.95 15.90 -19.08
CA SER A 77 14.03 16.19 -17.95
C SER A 77 12.94 15.14 -17.64
N LEU A 78 12.93 14.00 -18.32
CA LEU A 78 12.00 12.88 -18.10
C LEU A 78 12.66 11.65 -17.43
N VAL A 79 13.99 11.54 -17.43
CA VAL A 79 14.72 10.36 -16.92
C VAL A 79 15.07 10.49 -15.43
N VAL A 80 15.04 11.71 -14.90
CA VAL A 80 15.50 12.04 -13.54
C VAL A 80 14.69 11.33 -12.43
N PRO A 81 13.34 11.26 -12.48
CA PRO A 81 12.58 10.67 -11.37
C PRO A 81 12.77 9.16 -11.25
N GLU A 82 12.62 8.42 -12.36
CA GLU A 82 12.83 6.97 -12.37
C GLU A 82 14.28 6.59 -12.05
N ALA A 83 15.26 7.34 -12.58
CA ALA A 83 16.67 7.11 -12.23
C ALA A 83 16.96 7.37 -10.74
N ALA A 84 16.32 8.38 -10.15
CA ALA A 84 16.44 8.67 -8.72
C ALA A 84 15.78 7.58 -7.87
N ILE A 85 14.59 7.11 -8.26
CA ILE A 85 13.89 5.98 -7.62
C ILE A 85 14.76 4.72 -7.70
N GLN A 86 15.24 4.37 -8.90
CA GLN A 86 16.09 3.20 -9.12
C GLN A 86 17.37 3.27 -8.28
N ARG A 87 18.02 4.43 -8.22
CA ARG A 87 19.21 4.60 -7.38
C ARG A 87 18.92 4.40 -5.90
N PHE A 88 17.80 4.93 -5.40
CA PHE A 88 17.39 4.68 -4.02
C PHE A 88 17.23 3.17 -3.77
N ILE A 89 16.55 2.47 -4.68
CA ILE A 89 16.34 1.02 -4.61
C ILE A 89 17.67 0.27 -4.63
N ASP A 90 18.58 0.60 -5.55
CA ASP A 90 19.88 -0.07 -5.68
C ASP A 90 20.74 0.08 -4.41
N VAL A 91 20.80 1.30 -3.86
CA VAL A 91 21.61 1.56 -2.66
C VAL A 91 21.00 0.88 -1.45
N MET A 92 19.70 1.09 -1.22
CA MET A 92 19.02 0.55 -0.03
C MET A 92 18.90 -0.98 -0.08
N GLY A 93 18.62 -1.53 -1.26
CA GLY A 93 18.59 -2.97 -1.52
C GLY A 93 19.96 -3.62 -1.40
N GLY A 94 21.02 -3.00 -1.95
CA GLY A 94 22.39 -3.48 -1.84
C GLY A 94 22.90 -3.53 -0.39
N LEU A 95 22.47 -2.56 0.44
CA LEU A 95 22.79 -2.51 1.87
C LEU A 95 21.87 -3.40 2.72
N ARG A 96 20.82 -3.98 2.13
CA ARG A 96 19.73 -4.66 2.85
C ARG A 96 19.18 -3.79 3.97
N PHE A 97 19.05 -2.49 3.70
CA PHE A 97 18.53 -1.54 4.67
C PHE A 97 17.01 -1.74 4.82
N GLY A 98 16.52 -1.75 6.07
CA GLY A 98 15.13 -2.10 6.39
C GLY A 98 14.96 -3.55 6.89
N PRO A 99 13.86 -3.85 7.59
CA PRO A 99 13.60 -5.19 8.11
C PRO A 99 13.38 -6.17 6.95
N TYR A 100 13.94 -7.37 7.09
CA TYR A 100 13.96 -8.43 6.06
C TYR A 100 14.76 -8.13 4.79
N GLY A 101 15.35 -6.94 4.66
CA GLY A 101 16.35 -6.60 3.63
C GLY A 101 15.82 -6.62 2.19
N GLN A 102 14.51 -6.45 2.00
CA GLN A 102 13.88 -6.34 0.68
C GLN A 102 13.32 -4.93 0.49
N CYS A 103 13.76 -4.26 -0.57
CA CYS A 103 13.22 -2.96 -1.00
C CYS A 103 11.98 -3.15 -1.89
N PHE A 104 11.29 -2.06 -2.18
CA PHE A 104 10.29 -2.01 -3.26
C PHE A 104 10.96 -1.90 -4.64
N GLU A 105 10.19 -2.12 -5.69
CA GLU A 105 10.59 -2.04 -7.09
C GLU A 105 10.07 -0.73 -7.72
N VAL A 106 10.63 -0.31 -8.86
CA VAL A 106 10.17 0.91 -9.55
C VAL A 106 8.68 0.83 -9.88
N ASP A 107 8.22 -0.34 -10.33
CA ASP A 107 6.82 -0.59 -10.67
C ASP A 107 5.88 -0.51 -9.46
N ASP A 108 6.37 -0.80 -8.25
CA ASP A 108 5.57 -0.63 -7.02
C ASP A 108 5.18 0.85 -6.79
N LEU A 109 5.99 1.80 -7.29
CA LEU A 109 5.74 3.23 -7.15
C LEU A 109 5.19 3.87 -8.43
N MET A 110 5.59 3.40 -9.60
CA MET A 110 5.18 3.93 -10.90
C MET A 110 3.90 3.27 -11.45
N GLY A 111 3.51 2.11 -10.92
CA GLY A 111 2.27 1.40 -11.26
C GLY A 111 1.00 2.11 -10.79
N ASP A 112 -0.13 1.42 -10.78
CA ASP A 112 -1.43 2.00 -10.36
C ASP A 112 -2.19 1.11 -9.38
N ASP A 113 -1.53 0.13 -8.77
CA ASP A 113 -2.15 -0.68 -7.73
C ASP A 113 -1.69 -0.23 -6.33
N SER A 114 -2.64 -0.21 -5.41
CA SER A 114 -2.40 0.15 -4.01
C SER A 114 -1.54 -0.87 -3.27
N SER A 115 -1.31 -2.08 -3.80
CA SER A 115 -0.44 -3.07 -3.15
C SER A 115 1.02 -2.65 -3.29
N GLY A 116 1.44 -2.23 -4.50
CA GLY A 116 2.74 -1.61 -4.75
C GLY A 116 2.95 -0.38 -3.85
N PHE A 117 1.99 0.55 -3.86
CA PHE A 117 2.09 1.75 -3.04
C PHE A 117 2.18 1.44 -1.54
N MET A 118 1.42 0.46 -1.05
CA MET A 118 1.49 0.04 0.34
C MET A 118 2.85 -0.56 0.68
N LYS A 119 3.47 -1.31 -0.24
CA LYS A 119 4.84 -1.82 -0.07
C LYS A 119 5.84 -0.67 0.06
N VAL A 120 5.72 0.37 -0.79
CA VAL A 120 6.55 1.59 -0.71
C VAL A 120 6.37 2.28 0.65
N VAL A 121 5.13 2.60 1.04
CA VAL A 121 4.86 3.33 2.29
C VAL A 121 5.34 2.54 3.51
N ARG A 122 5.08 1.22 3.57
CA ARG A 122 5.57 0.36 4.67
C ARG A 122 7.09 0.34 4.74
N TYR A 123 7.77 0.25 3.60
CA TYR A 123 9.22 0.28 3.55
C TYR A 123 9.78 1.62 4.04
N ILE A 124 9.24 2.74 3.56
CA ILE A 124 9.68 4.09 3.97
C ILE A 124 9.40 4.34 5.47
N ALA A 125 8.24 3.91 5.99
CA ALA A 125 7.95 3.99 7.42
C ALA A 125 9.02 3.27 8.27
N GLN A 126 9.45 2.09 7.84
CA GLN A 126 10.52 1.34 8.51
C GLN A 126 11.89 2.00 8.38
N VAL A 127 12.21 2.61 7.23
CA VAL A 127 13.43 3.42 7.08
C VAL A 127 13.42 4.58 8.06
N LEU A 128 12.30 5.28 8.19
CA LEU A 128 12.12 6.35 9.16
C LEU A 128 12.23 5.83 10.60
N ASP A 129 11.80 4.59 10.90
CA ASP A 129 11.93 4.00 12.25
C ASP A 129 13.40 3.84 12.62
N ILE A 130 14.20 3.33 11.68
CA ILE A 130 15.64 3.19 11.84
C ILE A 130 16.26 4.57 12.05
N LEU A 131 15.96 5.55 11.20
CA LEU A 131 16.50 6.91 11.30
C LEU A 131 16.13 7.60 12.63
N ALA A 132 14.91 7.39 13.13
CA ALA A 132 14.49 7.93 14.41
C ALA A 132 15.25 7.26 15.56
N SER A 133 15.42 5.93 15.51
CA SER A 133 16.15 5.18 16.54
C SER A 133 17.65 5.51 16.60
N THR A 134 18.26 5.90 15.47
CA THR A 134 19.65 6.35 15.39
C THR A 134 19.84 7.83 15.75
N GLY A 135 18.75 8.56 16.01
CA GLY A 135 18.77 10.00 16.30
C GLY A 135 19.03 10.88 15.07
N SER A 136 18.90 10.33 13.86
CA SER A 136 19.08 11.07 12.59
C SER A 136 17.89 11.98 12.27
N ILE A 137 16.69 11.59 12.71
CA ILE A 137 15.49 12.42 12.65
C ILE A 137 14.85 12.54 14.03
N LYS A 138 14.09 13.59 14.26
CA LYS A 138 13.29 13.72 15.48
C LYS A 138 12.17 12.68 15.46
N SER A 139 12.00 11.97 16.58
CA SER A 139 10.80 11.18 16.80
C SER A 139 9.61 12.14 16.89
N VAL A 140 8.59 11.91 16.06
CA VAL A 140 7.30 12.60 16.16
C VAL A 140 6.43 11.78 17.10
N ASP A 141 5.80 12.43 18.06
CA ASP A 141 4.82 11.77 18.92
C ASP A 141 3.50 11.61 18.15
N VAL A 142 3.40 10.49 17.45
CA VAL A 142 2.27 10.11 16.57
C VAL A 142 0.96 9.98 17.35
N THR A 143 1.00 9.84 18.67
CA THR A 143 -0.19 9.74 19.53
C THR A 143 -1.01 11.03 19.56
N THR A 144 -0.56 12.11 18.90
CA THR A 144 -1.32 13.34 18.73
C THR A 144 -2.20 13.35 17.47
N ILE A 145 -2.08 12.37 16.57
CA ILE A 145 -3.04 12.21 15.47
C ILE A 145 -4.37 11.76 16.10
N PRO A 146 -5.44 12.57 16.07
CA PRO A 146 -6.70 12.15 16.67
C PRO A 146 -7.21 10.94 15.90
N SER A 147 -7.15 9.75 16.51
CA SER A 147 -7.81 8.60 15.91
C SER A 147 -9.32 8.87 15.94
N LEU A 148 -10.03 8.42 14.89
CA LEU A 148 -11.49 8.56 14.89
C LEU A 148 -12.12 7.80 16.07
N ASP A 149 -11.43 6.77 16.55
CA ASP A 149 -11.82 5.98 17.72
C ASP A 149 -11.56 6.71 19.06
N GLU A 150 -10.59 7.63 19.11
CA GLU A 150 -10.25 8.47 20.28
C GLU A 150 -10.99 9.80 20.33
N ARG A 151 -11.79 10.15 19.31
CA ARG A 151 -12.79 11.21 19.46
C ARG A 151 -13.83 10.71 20.49
N GLU A 152 -13.53 10.88 21.78
CA GLU A 152 -14.47 10.69 22.87
C GLU A 152 -15.58 11.73 22.73
N LEU A 153 -16.54 11.43 21.87
CA LEU A 153 -17.78 12.17 21.78
C LEU A 153 -18.50 11.94 23.11
N VAL A 154 -18.59 12.99 23.92
CA VAL A 154 -19.25 12.98 25.24
C VAL A 154 -20.65 12.36 25.16
N ARG A 155 -21.31 12.48 23.98
CA ARG A 155 -22.49 11.70 23.57
C ARG A 155 -22.47 11.51 22.03
N PRO A 156 -22.09 10.34 21.50
CA PRO A 156 -22.13 10.12 20.05
C PRO A 156 -23.57 10.12 19.55
N SER A 157 -23.82 10.79 18.43
CA SER A 157 -25.09 10.71 17.72
C SER A 157 -25.25 9.34 17.04
N VAL A 158 -26.46 9.00 16.62
CA VAL A 158 -26.70 7.78 15.80
C VAL A 158 -25.86 7.79 14.53
N ARG A 159 -25.66 8.97 13.91
CA ARG A 159 -24.81 9.15 12.74
C ARG A 159 -23.35 8.78 13.06
N ASP A 160 -22.82 9.23 14.20
CA ASP A 160 -21.45 8.93 14.61
C ASP A 160 -21.23 7.43 14.83
N LEU A 161 -22.22 6.76 15.43
CA LEU A 161 -22.18 5.30 15.61
C LEU A 161 -22.19 4.55 14.27
N ILE A 162 -23.00 4.99 13.31
CA ILE A 162 -23.05 4.41 11.96
C ILE A 162 -21.70 4.58 11.25
N ILE A 163 -21.12 5.78 11.29
CA ILE A 163 -19.82 6.06 10.65
C ILE A 163 -18.72 5.20 11.30
N ARG A 164 -18.73 5.09 12.63
CA ARG A 164 -17.76 4.27 13.36
C ARG A 164 -17.87 2.79 12.97
N GLU A 165 -19.08 2.26 12.93
CA GLU A 165 -19.31 0.87 12.54
C GLU A 165 -18.94 0.62 11.07
N LEU A 166 -19.29 1.55 10.17
CA LEU A 166 -18.92 1.49 8.76
C LEU A 166 -17.40 1.35 8.62
N LEU A 167 -16.63 2.26 9.20
CA LEU A 167 -15.17 2.23 9.12
C LEU A 167 -14.58 0.99 9.79
N TYR A 168 -15.12 0.58 10.94
CA TYR A 168 -14.68 -0.63 11.63
C TYR A 168 -14.86 -1.88 10.76
N SER A 169 -16.07 -2.06 10.23
CA SER A 169 -16.40 -3.20 9.38
C SER A 169 -15.61 -3.19 8.06
N ASP A 170 -15.39 -2.03 7.44
CA ASP A 170 -14.57 -1.90 6.23
C ASP A 170 -13.09 -2.18 6.48
N ARG A 171 -12.51 -1.68 7.58
CA ARG A 171 -11.12 -2.02 7.99
C ARG A 171 -10.96 -3.52 8.18
N PHE A 172 -11.91 -4.15 8.87
CA PHE A 172 -11.91 -5.59 9.08
C PHE A 172 -12.06 -6.34 7.75
N TYR A 173 -12.92 -5.86 6.85
CA TYR A 173 -13.09 -6.46 5.53
C TYR A 173 -11.79 -6.41 4.71
N VAL A 174 -11.14 -5.24 4.63
CA VAL A 174 -9.82 -5.10 3.98
C VAL A 174 -8.81 -6.06 4.59
N GLU A 175 -8.69 -6.12 5.91
CA GLU A 175 -7.75 -7.04 6.59
C GLU A 175 -7.98 -8.51 6.20
N ASN A 176 -9.24 -8.94 6.03
CA ASN A 176 -9.55 -10.30 5.60
C ASN A 176 -9.19 -10.55 4.12
N LEU A 177 -9.39 -9.56 3.25
CA LEU A 177 -8.94 -9.65 1.86
C LEU A 177 -7.40 -9.73 1.77
N GLU A 178 -6.68 -8.98 2.61
CA GLU A 178 -5.21 -9.04 2.69
C GLU A 178 -4.72 -10.42 3.15
N LYS A 179 -5.38 -11.01 4.14
CA LYS A 179 -5.08 -12.39 4.57
C LYS A 179 -5.29 -13.39 3.44
N LEU A 180 -6.33 -13.21 2.63
CA LEU A 180 -6.59 -14.08 1.48
C LEU A 180 -5.52 -13.91 0.39
N GLN A 181 -5.06 -12.68 0.15
CA GLN A 181 -3.94 -12.40 -0.75
C GLN A 181 -2.63 -13.03 -0.24
N GLU A 182 -2.36 -13.01 1.07
CA GLU A 182 -1.17 -13.69 1.64
C GLU A 182 -1.24 -15.22 1.46
N VAL A 183 -2.45 -15.80 1.53
CA VAL A 183 -2.65 -17.23 1.20
C VAL A 183 -2.28 -17.50 -0.26
N GLN A 184 -2.66 -16.63 -1.20
CA GLN A 184 -2.25 -16.73 -2.60
C GLN A 184 -0.73 -16.79 -2.73
N HIS A 185 -0.03 -15.81 -2.15
CA HIS A 185 1.43 -15.72 -2.23
C HIS A 185 2.11 -16.93 -1.58
N THR A 186 1.55 -17.47 -0.51
CA THR A 186 2.05 -18.68 0.14
C THR A 186 1.96 -19.89 -0.80
N ILE A 187 0.84 -20.04 -1.51
CA ILE A 187 0.62 -21.12 -2.48
C ILE A 187 1.56 -21.00 -3.68
N GLU A 188 1.74 -19.78 -4.19
CA GLU A 188 2.67 -19.47 -5.29
C GLU A 188 4.13 -19.77 -4.91
N ARG A 189 4.57 -19.35 -3.71
CA ARG A 189 5.92 -19.64 -3.19
C ARG A 189 6.17 -21.13 -2.97
N ALA A 190 5.13 -21.89 -2.67
CA ALA A 190 5.21 -23.35 -2.56
C ALA A 190 5.29 -24.05 -3.93
N GLY A 191 5.17 -23.33 -5.04
CA GLY A 191 5.23 -23.88 -6.40
C GLY A 191 4.00 -24.70 -6.79
N ILE A 192 2.88 -24.52 -6.09
CA ILE A 192 1.65 -25.27 -6.34
C ILE A 192 0.96 -24.70 -7.59
N SER A 193 0.76 -25.55 -8.60
CA SER A 193 0.15 -25.13 -9.87
C SER A 193 -1.34 -24.82 -9.73
N SER A 194 -1.68 -23.53 -9.68
CA SER A 194 -3.06 -23.01 -9.70
C SER A 194 -3.83 -23.43 -10.96
N ASP A 195 -5.11 -23.79 -10.83
CA ASP A 195 -6.00 -23.98 -11.98
C ASP A 195 -6.55 -22.65 -12.52
N TYR A 196 -7.29 -22.70 -13.63
CA TYR A 196 -7.90 -21.52 -14.25
C TYR A 196 -8.88 -20.78 -13.32
N SER A 197 -9.67 -21.51 -12.51
CA SER A 197 -10.69 -20.90 -11.65
C SER A 197 -10.05 -20.22 -10.44
N PHE A 198 -9.00 -20.81 -9.89
CA PHE A 198 -8.15 -20.24 -8.85
C PHE A 198 -7.54 -18.92 -9.33
N ASN A 199 -6.93 -18.91 -10.53
CA ASN A 199 -6.37 -17.70 -11.11
C ASN A 199 -7.39 -16.58 -11.32
N ILE A 200 -8.61 -16.89 -11.77
CA ILE A 200 -9.69 -15.89 -11.86
C ILE A 200 -10.00 -15.30 -10.49
N VAL A 201 -10.22 -16.14 -9.48
CA VAL A 201 -10.60 -15.69 -8.13
C VAL A 201 -9.54 -14.76 -7.55
N PHE A 202 -8.26 -15.11 -7.66
CA PHE A 202 -7.18 -14.30 -7.10
C PHE A 202 -6.85 -13.04 -7.91
N ARG A 203 -7.01 -13.08 -9.24
CA ARG A 203 -6.95 -11.86 -10.06
C ARG A 203 -8.06 -10.89 -9.67
N SER A 204 -9.29 -11.39 -9.54
CA SER A 204 -10.43 -10.58 -9.11
C SER A 204 -10.27 -10.06 -7.68
N LEU A 205 -9.71 -10.89 -6.79
CA LEU A 205 -9.38 -10.49 -5.42
C LEU A 205 -8.42 -9.30 -5.40
N GLY A 206 -7.37 -9.30 -6.22
CA GLY A 206 -6.43 -8.19 -6.32
C GLY A 206 -7.13 -6.87 -6.69
N ILE A 207 -8.05 -6.92 -7.67
CA ILE A 207 -8.84 -5.75 -8.09
C ILE A 207 -9.78 -5.29 -6.97
N ILE A 208 -10.51 -6.22 -6.34
CA ILE A 208 -11.43 -5.92 -5.24
C ILE A 208 -10.68 -5.27 -4.08
N LEU A 209 -9.56 -5.85 -3.68
CA LEU A 209 -8.73 -5.37 -2.58
C LEU A 209 -8.18 -3.97 -2.87
N ASP A 210 -7.69 -3.72 -4.08
CA ASP A 210 -7.23 -2.38 -4.48
C ASP A 210 -8.34 -1.34 -4.34
N LYS A 211 -9.49 -1.60 -4.95
CA LYS A 211 -10.63 -0.69 -4.91
C LYS A 211 -11.18 -0.49 -3.51
N GLN A 212 -11.18 -1.53 -2.68
CA GLN A 212 -11.63 -1.45 -1.30
C GLN A 212 -10.68 -0.61 -0.43
N ARG A 213 -9.35 -0.74 -0.58
CA ARG A 213 -8.37 0.10 0.13
C ARG A 213 -8.54 1.57 -0.23
N ARG A 214 -8.69 1.87 -1.53
CA ARG A 214 -8.91 3.24 -2.02
C ARG A 214 -10.23 3.82 -1.51
N LEU A 215 -11.30 3.03 -1.50
CA LEU A 215 -12.57 3.43 -0.89
C LEU A 215 -12.37 3.74 0.60
N LEU A 216 -11.77 2.83 1.37
CA LEU A 216 -11.57 3.01 2.81
C LEU A 216 -10.75 4.27 3.13
N LEU A 217 -9.69 4.57 2.37
CA LEU A 217 -8.93 5.81 2.51
C LEU A 217 -9.82 7.04 2.34
N LYS A 218 -10.65 7.07 1.28
CA LYS A 218 -11.60 8.16 1.02
C LYS A 218 -12.65 8.28 2.12
N LEU A 219 -13.20 7.17 2.61
CA LEU A 219 -14.13 7.14 3.74
C LEU A 219 -13.47 7.69 5.02
N GLU A 220 -12.21 7.34 5.28
CA GLU A 220 -11.46 7.83 6.43
C GLU A 220 -11.14 9.33 6.34
N VAL A 221 -10.82 9.85 5.15
CA VAL A 221 -10.69 11.30 4.91
C VAL A 221 -12.03 11.99 5.20
N THR A 222 -13.11 11.51 4.58
CA THR A 222 -14.45 12.10 4.71
C THR A 222 -14.97 12.07 6.14
N ALA A 223 -14.75 10.98 6.89
CA ALA A 223 -15.14 10.86 8.29
C ALA A 223 -14.50 11.94 9.20
N ARG A 224 -13.31 12.44 8.84
CA ARG A 224 -12.59 13.43 9.64
C ARG A 224 -13.06 14.86 9.42
N LYS A 225 -13.76 15.13 8.31
CA LYS A 225 -14.35 16.44 7.99
C LYS A 225 -15.48 16.81 8.95
N PRO A 226 -15.82 18.11 9.09
CA PRO A 226 -17.04 18.55 9.72
C PRO A 226 -18.25 17.85 9.10
N SER A 227 -19.27 17.53 9.92
CA SER A 227 -20.46 16.78 9.49
C SER A 227 -21.20 17.39 8.28
N GLU A 228 -21.07 18.70 8.05
CA GLU A 228 -21.69 19.44 6.95
C GLU A 228 -20.98 19.21 5.61
N ASP A 229 -19.68 18.89 5.64
CA ASP A 229 -18.81 18.75 4.46
C ASP A 229 -18.62 17.27 4.05
N GLN A 230 -19.30 16.33 4.72
CA GLN A 230 -19.12 14.90 4.46
C GLN A 230 -19.99 14.42 3.29
N THR A 231 -19.40 14.35 2.10
CA THR A 231 -20.06 13.95 0.85
C THR A 231 -19.83 12.47 0.52
N TRP A 232 -20.48 11.54 1.22
CA TRP A 232 -20.19 10.11 1.08
C TRP A 232 -20.53 9.46 -0.28
N GLY A 233 -21.61 9.92 -0.93
CA GLY A 233 -22.23 9.20 -2.06
C GLY A 233 -21.31 8.97 -3.26
N HIS A 234 -20.50 9.97 -3.62
CA HIS A 234 -19.63 9.90 -4.79
C HIS A 234 -18.55 8.82 -4.66
N HIS A 235 -18.07 8.53 -3.44
CA HIS A 235 -17.11 7.46 -3.22
C HIS A 235 -17.68 6.08 -3.56
N PHE A 236 -18.96 5.83 -3.24
CA PHE A 236 -19.64 4.58 -3.57
C PHE A 236 -19.98 4.48 -5.05
N GLU A 237 -20.29 5.60 -5.70
CA GLU A 237 -20.51 5.65 -7.14
C GLU A 237 -19.23 5.25 -7.89
N GLU A 238 -18.08 5.82 -7.52
CA GLU A 238 -16.78 5.44 -8.10
C GLU A 238 -16.44 3.97 -7.82
N TRP A 239 -16.64 3.51 -6.58
CA TRP A 239 -16.38 2.13 -6.18
C TRP A 239 -17.29 1.11 -6.91
N SER A 240 -18.48 1.50 -7.35
CA SER A 240 -19.43 0.62 -8.06
C SER A 240 -18.85 0.02 -9.36
N SER A 241 -17.83 0.66 -9.94
CA SER A 241 -17.06 0.14 -11.07
C SER A 241 -16.40 -1.23 -10.78
N THR A 242 -16.23 -1.60 -9.51
CA THR A 242 -15.68 -2.89 -9.04
C THR A 242 -16.64 -4.07 -9.24
N SER A 243 -17.91 -3.82 -9.59
CA SER A 243 -18.96 -4.84 -9.71
C SER A 243 -18.59 -6.02 -10.63
N SER A 244 -17.86 -5.78 -11.71
CA SER A 244 -17.39 -6.85 -12.62
C SER A 244 -16.41 -7.80 -11.94
N ALA A 245 -15.46 -7.27 -11.16
CA ALA A 245 -14.50 -8.08 -10.43
C ALA A 245 -15.19 -8.98 -9.39
N TYR A 246 -16.21 -8.48 -8.71
CA TYR A 246 -17.04 -9.31 -7.83
C TYR A 246 -17.80 -10.41 -8.59
N ALA A 247 -18.36 -10.10 -9.77
CA ALA A 247 -19.04 -11.11 -10.59
C ALA A 247 -18.08 -12.24 -11.01
N ASP A 248 -16.86 -11.89 -11.40
CA ASP A 248 -15.82 -12.86 -11.75
C ASP A 248 -15.39 -13.70 -10.54
N TYR A 249 -15.19 -13.05 -9.38
CA TYR A 249 -14.86 -13.72 -8.12
C TYR A 249 -15.94 -14.74 -7.74
N ILE A 250 -17.22 -14.34 -7.71
CA ILE A 250 -18.36 -15.18 -7.35
C ILE A 250 -18.49 -16.36 -8.32
N THR A 251 -18.28 -16.12 -9.62
CA THR A 251 -18.37 -17.16 -10.65
C THR A 251 -17.28 -18.23 -10.47
N GLY A 252 -16.07 -17.81 -10.08
CA GLY A 252 -14.93 -18.71 -9.86
C GLY A 252 -14.92 -19.41 -8.48
N GLU A 253 -15.58 -18.83 -7.47
CA GLU A 253 -15.46 -19.20 -6.06
C GLU A 253 -15.72 -20.69 -5.80
N LYS A 254 -16.83 -21.23 -6.35
CA LYS A 254 -17.21 -22.63 -6.11
C LYS A 254 -16.12 -23.60 -6.59
N LYS A 255 -15.60 -23.39 -7.81
CA LYS A 255 -14.57 -24.24 -8.40
C LYS A 255 -13.22 -24.06 -7.69
N ALA A 256 -12.84 -22.82 -7.38
CA ALA A 256 -11.62 -22.53 -6.63
C ALA A 256 -11.65 -23.18 -5.23
N THR A 257 -12.80 -23.17 -4.56
CA THR A 257 -13.00 -23.84 -3.26
C THR A 257 -12.88 -25.35 -3.38
N GLU A 258 -13.48 -25.97 -4.41
CA GLU A 258 -13.33 -27.40 -4.67
C GLU A 258 -11.88 -27.78 -4.96
N TYR A 259 -11.17 -26.96 -5.73
CA TYR A 259 -9.74 -27.13 -6.01
C TYR A 259 -8.89 -27.00 -4.72
N ALA A 260 -9.13 -25.97 -3.91
CA ALA A 260 -8.45 -25.79 -2.62
C ALA A 260 -8.68 -26.96 -1.65
N ARG A 261 -9.90 -27.51 -1.60
CA ARG A 261 -10.20 -28.71 -0.79
C ARG A 261 -9.43 -29.93 -1.27
N LYS A 262 -9.32 -30.14 -2.59
CA LYS A 262 -8.51 -31.22 -3.16
C LYS A 262 -7.02 -31.05 -2.85
N LEU A 263 -6.52 -29.82 -2.95
CA LEU A 263 -5.14 -29.49 -2.57
C LEU A 263 -4.87 -29.89 -1.12
N VAL A 264 -5.70 -29.43 -0.17
CA VAL A 264 -5.54 -29.73 1.26
C VAL A 264 -5.62 -31.23 1.53
N ALA A 265 -6.53 -31.96 0.87
CA ALA A 265 -6.66 -33.40 1.03
C ALA A 265 -5.43 -34.20 0.54
N ASN A 266 -4.71 -33.66 -0.44
CA ASN A 266 -3.55 -34.30 -1.08
C ASN A 266 -2.21 -33.73 -0.61
N TRP A 267 -2.23 -32.82 0.37
CA TRP A 267 -1.05 -32.17 0.93
C TRP A 267 -0.43 -33.07 1.99
N ASP A 268 0.77 -33.60 1.74
CA ASP A 268 1.51 -34.36 2.75
C ASP A 268 2.31 -33.46 3.71
N GLN A 269 2.78 -34.01 4.84
CA GLN A 269 3.52 -33.24 5.85
C GLN A 269 4.85 -32.64 5.35
N ASN A 270 5.30 -32.99 4.14
CA ASN A 270 6.55 -32.53 3.53
C ASN A 270 6.33 -31.50 2.41
N GLY A 271 5.10 -31.01 2.22
CA GLY A 271 4.81 -30.01 1.19
C GLY A 271 4.65 -30.57 -0.22
N HIS A 272 4.59 -31.89 -0.40
CA HIS A 272 4.33 -32.50 -1.69
C HIS A 272 2.83 -32.67 -1.92
N VAL A 273 2.35 -32.19 -3.06
CA VAL A 273 1.00 -32.44 -3.53
C VAL A 273 1.01 -33.69 -4.41
N SER A 274 0.48 -34.80 -3.89
CA SER A 274 0.39 -36.04 -4.66
C SER A 274 -0.82 -35.99 -5.61
N GLY A 275 -0.61 -36.18 -6.92
CA GLY A 275 -1.68 -36.57 -7.86
C GLY A 275 -2.46 -35.49 -8.61
N LEU A 276 -1.94 -34.26 -8.79
CA LEU A 276 -2.60 -33.25 -9.66
C LEU A 276 -2.14 -33.25 -11.13
N ASN A 277 -1.11 -34.01 -11.50
CA ASN A 277 -0.51 -33.97 -12.84
C ASN A 277 -1.17 -34.91 -13.89
N SER A 278 -2.33 -35.52 -13.65
CA SER A 278 -2.89 -36.51 -14.59
C SER A 278 -3.97 -36.02 -15.57
N ASP A 279 -4.52 -34.82 -15.38
CA ASP A 279 -5.77 -34.46 -16.07
C ASP A 279 -5.61 -33.36 -17.15
N SER A 280 -4.43 -32.76 -17.30
CA SER A 280 -4.17 -31.76 -18.36
C SER A 280 -3.76 -32.35 -19.72
N GLU A 281 -3.57 -33.67 -19.85
CA GLU A 281 -3.16 -34.33 -21.11
C GLU A 281 -4.32 -35.00 -21.88
N ARG A 282 -5.59 -34.80 -21.50
CA ARG A 282 -6.74 -35.49 -22.11
C ARG A 282 -7.68 -34.64 -22.97
N LEU A 283 -7.23 -33.49 -23.45
CA LEU A 283 -7.91 -32.75 -24.52
C LEU A 283 -6.90 -32.33 -25.59
N GLY A 284 -6.49 -33.32 -26.38
CA GLY A 284 -5.93 -33.16 -27.72
C GLY A 284 -6.89 -33.72 -28.75
#